data_AF-A0A354SIF9-F1
#
_entry.id   AF-A0A354SIF9-F1
#
_cell.length_a   1.000
_cell.length_b   1.000
_cell.length_c   1.000
_cell.angle_alpha   90.00
_cell.angle_beta   90.00
_cell.angle_gamma   90.00
#
_symmetry.space_group_name_H-M   'P 1'
#
loop_
_entity.id
_entity.type
_entity.pdbx_description
1 polymer ?
#
loop_
_entity_poly.entity_id
_entity_poly.type
_entity_poly.pdbx_seq_one_letter_code
_entity_poly.pdbx_strand_id
1 'polypeptide(L)'
;PSLNDLDRINHICLLWGFPILSIGIIAGAVFAQLNWQAGWLTDPKVIWTFAGWIIYGFLLHQRLAIGWKGYRMAVISGAAFILLLLSYGGVRLFFSTLHNFI
;
A
#
# COMPACT_ATOMS: atom_id res chain seq x y z
N PRO A 1 -23.80 10.71 0.15
CA PRO A 1 -22.69 11.69 0.07
C PRO A 1 -22.56 12.26 -1.35
N SER A 2 -22.15 13.52 -1.50
CA SER A 2 -21.90 14.10 -2.83
C SER A 2 -20.58 13.58 -3.43
N LEU A 3 -20.41 13.67 -4.76
CA LEU A 3 -19.15 13.30 -5.42
C LEU A 3 -17.95 14.10 -4.88
N ASN A 4 -18.17 15.36 -4.53
CA ASN A 4 -17.16 16.22 -3.92
C ASN A 4 -16.79 15.76 -2.50
N ASP A 5 -17.75 15.26 -1.72
CA ASP A 5 -17.46 14.68 -0.41
C ASP A 5 -16.62 13.40 -0.55
N LEU A 6 -16.94 12.53 -1.51
CA LEU A 6 -16.17 11.32 -1.76
C LEU A 6 -14.74 11.63 -2.20
N ASP A 7 -14.55 12.61 -3.08
CA ASP A 7 -13.22 13.05 -3.50
C ASP A 7 -12.43 13.70 -2.34
N ARG A 8 -13.10 14.44 -1.45
CA ARG A 8 -12.49 15.00 -0.22
C ARG A 8 -12.05 13.88 0.73
N ILE A 9 -12.90 12.89 0.98
CA ILE A 9 -12.57 11.75 1.83
C ILE A 9 -11.39 10.97 1.22
N ASN A 10 -11.45 10.66 -0.07
CA ASN A 10 -10.36 9.98 -0.77
C ASN A 10 -9.03 10.73 -0.61
N HIS A 11 -9.05 12.05 -0.73
CA HIS A 11 -7.87 12.87 -0.55
C HIS A 11 -7.27 12.80 0.85
N ILE A 12 -8.10 12.90 1.88
CA ILE A 12 -7.66 12.79 3.29
C ILE A 12 -7.10 11.40 3.55
N CYS A 13 -7.76 10.35 3.06
CA CYS A 13 -7.27 8.98 3.15
C CYS A 13 -5.89 8.84 2.47
N LEU A 14 -5.70 9.41 1.28
CA LEU A 14 -4.41 9.39 0.59
C LEU A 14 -3.32 10.11 1.37
N LEU A 15 -3.63 11.29 1.92
CA LEU A 15 -2.67 12.12 2.62
C LEU A 15 -2.13 11.44 3.89
N TRP A 16 -3.02 10.80 4.67
CA TRP A 16 -2.65 10.14 5.92
C TRP A 16 -2.24 8.68 5.74
N GLY A 17 -2.84 7.98 4.78
CA GLY A 17 -2.56 6.57 4.54
C GLY A 17 -1.14 6.34 4.07
N PHE A 18 -0.57 7.24 3.25
CA PHE A 18 0.79 7.07 2.75
C PHE A 18 1.88 7.15 3.84
N PRO A 19 1.90 8.16 4.74
CA PRO A 19 2.83 8.18 5.88
C PRO A 19 2.66 6.97 6.80
N ILE A 20 1.42 6.58 7.12
CA ILE A 20 1.13 5.43 7.98
C ILE A 20 1.66 4.13 7.36
N LEU A 21 1.41 3.92 6.06
CA LEU A 21 1.94 2.78 5.31
C LEU A 21 3.47 2.78 5.29
N SER A 22 4.09 3.95 5.08
CA SER A 22 5.55 4.10 5.05
C SER A 22 6.17 3.71 6.38
N ILE A 23 5.60 4.18 7.50
CA ILE A 23 6.03 3.78 8.85
C ILE A 23 5.89 2.27 9.04
N GLY A 24 4.75 1.69 8.63
CA GLY A 24 4.52 0.25 8.70
C GLY A 24 5.54 -0.58 7.91
N ILE A 25 5.90 -0.15 6.70
CA ILE A 25 6.92 -0.81 5.88
C ILE A 25 8.30 -0.72 6.53
N ILE A 26 8.69 0.46 7.05
CA ILE A 26 9.97 0.63 7.74
C ILE A 26 10.03 -0.26 8.99
N ALA A 27 8.99 -0.24 9.82
CA ALA A 27 8.90 -1.08 11.01
C ALA A 27 8.98 -2.57 10.66
N GLY A 28 8.27 -3.00 9.60
CA GLY A 28 8.31 -4.37 9.11
C GLY A 28 9.69 -4.77 8.58
N ALA A 29 10.37 -3.88 7.84
CA ALA A 29 11.72 -4.11 7.33
C ALA A 29 12.75 -4.23 8.48
N VAL A 30 12.68 -3.36 9.48
CA VAL A 30 13.53 -3.44 10.69
C VAL A 30 13.28 -4.75 11.42
N PHE A 31 12.02 -5.14 11.63
CA PHE A 31 11.67 -6.40 12.28
C PHE A 31 12.20 -7.61 11.49
N ALA A 32 12.01 -7.63 10.17
CA ALA A 32 12.48 -8.69 9.28
C ALA A 32 14.00 -8.82 9.34
N GLN A 33 14.72 -7.71 9.31
CA GLN A 33 16.19 -7.70 9.39
C GLN A 33 16.72 -8.25 10.72
N LEU A 34 15.98 -8.08 11.82
CA LEU A 34 16.36 -8.58 13.14
C LEU A 34 16.00 -10.06 13.36
N ASN A 35 14.93 -10.55 12.74
CA ASN A 35 14.35 -11.87 13.06
C ASN A 35 14.48 -12.92 11.94
N TRP A 36 14.73 -12.51 10.69
CA TRP A 36 14.89 -13.43 9.57
C TRP A 36 16.31 -13.39 9.00
N GLN A 37 16.78 -14.57 8.57
CA GLN A 37 18.02 -14.74 7.83
C GLN A 37 17.93 -14.07 6.44
N ALA A 38 19.05 -14.04 5.71
CA ALA A 38 19.10 -13.50 4.35
C ALA A 38 17.97 -14.09 3.47
N GLY A 39 17.27 -13.24 2.71
CA GLY A 39 16.21 -13.66 1.77
C GLY A 39 14.84 -13.02 2.01
N TRP A 40 14.61 -12.31 3.11
CA TRP A 40 13.31 -11.68 3.40
C TRP A 40 12.84 -10.66 2.35
N LEU A 41 13.77 -10.01 1.63
CA LEU A 41 13.46 -9.11 0.51
C LEU A 41 12.80 -9.83 -0.68
N THR A 42 13.00 -11.14 -0.80
CA THR A 42 12.38 -11.97 -1.85
C THR A 42 11.02 -12.54 -1.43
N ASP A 43 10.58 -12.32 -0.18
CA ASP A 43 9.25 -12.74 0.26
C ASP A 43 8.19 -12.02 -0.60
N PRO A 44 7.27 -12.76 -1.25
CA PRO A 44 6.21 -12.18 -2.06
C PRO A 44 5.44 -11.07 -1.35
N LYS A 45 5.21 -11.18 -0.03
CA LYS A 45 4.51 -10.15 0.73
C LYS A 45 5.27 -8.82 0.74
N VAL A 46 6.60 -8.87 0.84
CA VAL A 46 7.44 -7.66 0.84
C VAL A 46 7.39 -7.00 -0.54
N ILE A 47 7.51 -7.80 -1.61
CA ILE A 47 7.45 -7.32 -3.00
C ILE A 47 6.10 -6.65 -3.28
N TRP A 48 4.98 -7.31 -2.97
CA TRP A 48 3.64 -6.77 -3.23
C TRP A 48 3.32 -5.54 -2.39
N THR A 49 3.79 -5.50 -1.14
CA THR A 49 3.61 -4.34 -0.26
C THR A 49 4.43 -3.14 -0.78
N PHE A 50 5.65 -3.37 -1.24
CA PHE A 50 6.49 -2.33 -1.84
C PHE A 50 5.91 -1.81 -3.17
N ALA A 51 5.40 -2.70 -4.03
CA ALA A 51 4.71 -2.31 -5.25
C ALA A 51 3.47 -1.44 -4.96
N GLY A 52 2.66 -1.83 -3.97
CA GLY A 52 1.53 -1.03 -3.49
C GLY A 52 1.97 0.34 -2.97
N TRP A 53 3.08 0.42 -2.25
CA TRP A 53 3.66 1.68 -1.77
C TRP A 53 4.07 2.63 -2.90
N ILE A 54 4.70 2.11 -3.97
CA ILE A 54 5.04 2.92 -5.16
C ILE A 54 3.79 3.48 -5.83
N ILE A 55 2.76 2.64 -6.04
CA ILE A 55 1.50 3.06 -6.67
C ILE A 55 0.82 4.15 -5.83
N TYR A 56 0.82 3.99 -4.51
CA TYR A 56 0.28 4.97 -3.58
C TYR A 56 1.06 6.29 -3.65
N GLY A 57 2.39 6.24 -3.64
CA GLY A 57 3.25 7.42 -3.77
C GLY A 57 3.02 8.14 -5.08
N PHE A 58 2.88 7.41 -6.19
CA PHE A 58 2.51 7.98 -7.48
C PHE A 58 1.17 8.69 -7.43
N LEU A 59 0.12 8.04 -6.89
CA LEU A 59 -1.21 8.64 -6.73
C LEU A 59 -1.17 9.94 -5.90
N LEU A 60 -0.45 9.92 -4.79
CA LEU A 60 -0.31 11.09 -3.93
C LEU A 60 0.43 12.22 -4.66
N HIS A 61 1.49 11.89 -5.41
CA HIS A 61 2.19 12.84 -6.25
C HIS A 61 1.28 13.44 -7.33
N GLN A 62 0.50 12.63 -8.05
CA GLN A 62 -0.45 13.13 -9.06
C GLN A 62 -1.52 14.03 -8.42
N ARG A 63 -1.96 13.71 -7.20
CA ARG A 63 -2.94 14.50 -6.46
C ARG A 63 -2.38 15.85 -6.00
N LEU A 64 -1.17 15.88 -5.45
CA LEU A 64 -0.56 17.07 -4.85
C LEU A 64 0.15 17.96 -5.88
N ALA A 65 0.91 17.38 -6.81
CA ALA A 65 1.70 18.14 -7.78
C ALA A 65 0.89 18.54 -9.02
N ILE A 66 -0.01 17.69 -9.49
CA ILE A 66 -0.74 17.88 -10.76
C ILE A 66 -2.24 18.17 -10.52
N GLY A 67 -2.74 17.95 -9.30
CA GLY A 67 -4.12 18.30 -8.93
C GLY A 67 -5.16 17.35 -9.52
N TRP A 68 -4.83 16.06 -9.69
CA TRP A 68 -5.82 15.08 -10.17
C TRP A 68 -7.00 14.93 -9.20
N LYS A 69 -8.23 14.96 -9.72
CA LYS A 69 -9.48 14.83 -8.96
C LYS A 69 -10.53 14.02 -9.72
N GLY A 70 -11.58 13.61 -9.01
CA GLY A 70 -12.77 12.98 -9.57
C GLY A 70 -12.55 11.52 -9.97
N TYR A 71 -13.27 11.08 -11.01
CA TYR A 71 -13.38 9.67 -11.40
C TYR A 71 -12.02 8.96 -11.58
N ARG A 72 -11.07 9.60 -12.27
CA ARG A 72 -9.72 9.05 -12.49
C ARG A 72 -9.00 8.71 -11.19
N MET A 73 -9.09 9.58 -10.18
CA MET A 73 -8.47 9.34 -8.87
C MET A 73 -9.21 8.24 -8.13
N ALA A 74 -10.54 8.25 -8.17
CA ALA A 74 -11.34 7.23 -7.50
C ALA A 74 -11.00 5.82 -7.99
N VAL A 75 -10.88 5.63 -9.32
CA VAL A 75 -10.55 4.32 -9.91
C VAL A 75 -9.15 3.85 -9.52
N ILE A 76 -8.13 4.71 -9.69
CA ILE A 76 -6.75 4.31 -9.44
C ILE A 76 -6.51 4.11 -7.93
N SER A 77 -7.05 4.97 -7.08
CA SER A 77 -7.01 4.79 -5.62
C SER A 77 -7.72 3.51 -5.17
N GLY A 78 -8.86 3.18 -5.81
CA GLY A 78 -9.56 1.92 -5.56
C GLY A 78 -8.74 0.69 -5.95
N ALA A 79 -8.11 0.71 -7.13
CA ALA A 79 -7.22 -0.36 -7.58
C ALA A 79 -6.00 -0.52 -6.65
N ALA A 80 -5.39 0.59 -6.22
CA ALA A 80 -4.27 0.57 -5.28
C ALA A 80 -4.68 -0.02 -3.91
N PHE A 81 -5.88 0.32 -3.43
CA PHE A 81 -6.42 -0.24 -2.19
C PHE A 81 -6.66 -1.75 -2.29
N ILE A 82 -7.26 -2.21 -3.40
CA ILE A 82 -7.47 -3.65 -3.65
C ILE A 82 -6.12 -4.38 -3.70
N LEU A 83 -5.12 -3.82 -4.39
CA LEU A 83 -3.78 -4.40 -4.45
C LEU A 83 -3.15 -4.55 -3.05
N LEU A 84 -3.29 -3.54 -2.19
CA LEU A 84 -2.81 -3.61 -0.81
C LEU A 84 -3.55 -4.67 0.02
N LEU A 85 -4.86 -4.81 -0.14
CA LEU A 85 -5.63 -5.87 0.52
C LEU A 85 -5.20 -7.26 0.06
N LEU A 86 -4.95 -7.44 -1.24
CA LEU A 86 -4.43 -8.68 -1.79
C LEU A 86 -3.00 -8.96 -1.31
N SER A 87 -2.17 -7.94 -1.17
CA SER A 87 -0.83 -8.08 -0.56
C SER A 87 -0.91 -8.59 0.88
N TYR A 88 -1.83 -8.03 1.67
CA TYR A 88 -1.99 -8.39 3.08
C TYR A 88 -2.57 -9.80 3.29
N GLY A 89 -3.70 -10.10 2.62
CA GLY A 89 -4.45 -11.35 2.79
C GLY A 89 -4.23 -12.37 1.68
N GLY A 90 -4.26 -11.94 0.43
CA GLY A 90 -4.17 -12.80 -0.75
C GLY A 90 -2.82 -13.51 -0.90
N VAL A 91 -1.72 -12.83 -0.60
CA VAL A 91 -0.38 -13.44 -0.72
C VAL A 91 -0.25 -14.68 0.18
N ARG A 92 -0.86 -14.67 1.37
CA ARG A 92 -0.87 -15.85 2.27
C ARG A 92 -1.65 -17.04 1.70
N LEU A 93 -2.65 -16.79 0.86
CA LEU A 93 -3.52 -17.83 0.28
C LEU A 93 -2.90 -18.46 -0.98
N PHE A 94 -2.14 -17.69 -1.75
CA PHE A 94 -1.63 -18.12 -3.06
C PHE A 94 -0.12 -18.39 -3.10
N PHE A 95 0.64 -17.94 -2.11
CA PHE A 95 2.10 -18.08 -2.09
C PHE A 95 2.61 -18.60 -0.73
N SER A 96 3.63 -19.45 -0.77
CA SER A 96 4.37 -19.83 0.44
C SER A 96 5.18 -18.63 0.92
N THR A 97 4.89 -18.16 2.14
CA THR A 97 5.58 -17.01 2.75
C THR A 97 6.40 -17.49 3.95
N LEU A 98 7.52 -16.81 4.23
CA LEU A 98 8.30 -17.04 5.46
C LEU A 98 7.51 -16.68 6.72
N HIS A 99 6.38 -15.98 6.57
CA HIS A 99 5.44 -15.59 7.61
C HIS A 99 4.51 -16.74 8.06
N ASN A 100 5.04 -17.96 8.24
CA ASN A 100 4.40 -18.97 9.07
C ASN A 100 4.78 -18.69 10.52
N PHE A 101 4.07 -17.77 11.16
CA PHE A 101 4.09 -17.68 12.61
C PHE A 101 3.30 -18.90 13.12
N ILE A 102 4.03 -19.91 13.58
CA ILE A 102 3.48 -21.00 14.40
C ILE A 102 2.75 -20.39 15.59
#